data_AF-A0A3P7JY26-F1
#
_entry.id   AF-A0A3P7JY26-F1
#
_cell.length_a   1.000
_cell.length_b   1.000
_cell.length_c   1.000
_cell.angle_alpha   90.00
_cell.angle_beta   90.00
_cell.angle_gamma   90.00
#
_symmetry.space_group_name_H-M   'P 1'
#
loop_
_entity.id
_entity.type
_entity.pdbx_description
1 polymer ?
#
loop_
_entity_poly.entity_id
_entity_poly.type
_entity_poly.pdbx_seq_one_letter_code
_entity_poly.pdbx_strand_id
1 'polypeptide(L)'
;MSNDARNATKSILMHDLDMVHVAVVPTPPAAKEPVKCNLEEILKPPAERKAVKELRENQKMGHFTRQMIYKRTEKEWKSIPKSYPIAPPRP
;
A
#
# COMPACT_ATOMS: atom_id res chain seq x y z
N MET A 1 14.37 -7.44 29.04
CA MET A 1 13.84 -7.81 30.37
C MET A 1 13.01 -9.08 30.24
N SER A 2 12.99 -9.94 31.26
CA SER A 2 12.05 -11.07 31.32
C SER A 2 10.60 -10.56 31.44
N ASN A 3 9.63 -11.40 31.07
CA ASN A 3 8.21 -11.03 31.18
C ASN A 3 7.80 -10.74 32.63
N ASP A 4 8.33 -11.51 33.58
CA ASP A 4 8.00 -11.36 35.00
C ASP A 4 8.55 -10.06 35.57
N ALA A 5 9.79 -9.71 35.22
CA ALA A 5 10.38 -8.42 35.60
C ALA A 5 9.57 -7.26 35.02
N ARG A 6 9.14 -7.36 33.76
CA ARG A 6 8.32 -6.34 33.10
C ARG A 6 6.97 -6.13 33.80
N ASN A 7 6.31 -7.22 34.20
CA ASN A 7 5.02 -7.16 34.89
C ASN A 7 5.17 -6.58 36.30
N ALA A 8 6.23 -6.95 37.01
CA ALA A 8 6.55 -6.39 38.32
C ALA A 8 6.82 -4.87 38.24
N THR A 9 7.66 -4.42 37.30
CA THR A 9 7.96 -3.00 37.11
C THR A 9 6.71 -2.20 36.73
N LYS A 10 5.86 -2.75 35.85
CA LYS A 10 4.60 -2.10 35.47
C LYS A 10 3.67 -1.93 36.69
N SER A 11 3.59 -2.95 37.54
CA SER A 11 2.77 -2.91 38.76
C SER A 11 3.24 -1.81 39.72
N ILE A 12 4.55 -1.75 39.98
CA ILE A 12 5.15 -0.74 40.87
C ILE A 12 4.81 0.67 40.39
N LEU A 13 5.05 0.97 39.11
CA LEU A 13 4.85 2.31 38.55
C LEU A 13 3.37 2.71 38.44
N MET A 14 2.45 1.74 38.28
CA MET A 14 1.01 2.01 38.25
C MET A 14 0.44 2.42 39.60
N HIS A 15 1.12 2.06 40.69
CA HIS A 15 0.73 2.41 42.07
C HIS A 15 1.48 3.62 42.60
N ASP A 16 2.33 4.24 41.79
CA ASP A 16 3.00 5.49 42.12
C ASP A 16 2.02 6.67 41.97
N LEU A 17 1.91 7.49 43.02
CA LEU A 17 0.98 8.62 43.06
C LEU A 17 1.41 9.77 42.13
N ASP A 18 2.70 9.83 41.80
CA ASP A 18 3.24 10.86 40.92
C ASP A 18 3.03 10.53 39.43
N MET A 19 2.64 9.29 39.12
CA MET A 19 2.50 8.78 37.76
C MET A 19 1.04 8.81 37.30
N VAL A 20 0.75 9.64 36.29
CA VAL A 20 -0.61 9.74 35.71
C VAL A 20 -0.94 8.55 34.79
N HIS A 21 0.04 8.04 34.05
CA HIS A 21 -0.14 6.90 33.15
C HIS A 21 1.17 6.16 32.91
N VAL A 22 1.12 4.82 32.91
CA VAL A 22 2.28 3.96 32.68
C VAL A 22 2.02 3.00 31.53
N ALA A 23 2.85 3.08 30.49
CA ALA A 23 2.82 2.15 29.37
C ALA A 23 4.19 1.49 29.19
N VAL A 24 4.19 0.18 28.97
CA VAL A 24 5.40 -0.56 28.60
C VAL A 24 5.36 -0.82 27.11
N VAL A 25 6.17 -0.11 26.35
CA VAL A 25 6.28 -0.26 24.91
C VAL A 25 7.45 -1.19 24.60
N PRO A 26 7.22 -2.33 23.91
CA PRO A 26 8.31 -3.12 23.39
C PRO A 26 9.05 -2.30 22.33
N THR A 27 10.28 -1.89 22.64
CA THR A 27 11.16 -1.31 21.64
C THR A 27 11.59 -2.45 20.70
N PRO A 28 11.26 -2.42 19.40
CA PRO A 28 11.80 -3.40 18.48
C PRO A 28 13.34 -3.36 18.56
N PRO A 29 14.02 -4.52 18.43
CA PRO A 29 15.48 -4.51 18.34
C PRO A 29 15.89 -3.53 17.23
N ALA A 30 16.95 -2.77 17.49
CA ALA A 30 17.52 -1.80 16.56
C ALA A 30 18.07 -2.52 15.31
N ALA A 31 17.19 -3.01 14.43
CA ALA A 31 17.48 -3.65 13.16
C ALA A 31 16.16 -3.93 12.39
N LYS A 32 15.31 -2.92 12.21
CA LYS A 32 14.63 -2.82 10.92
C LYS A 32 15.36 -1.70 10.22
N GLU A 33 15.98 -2.02 9.08
CA GLU A 33 16.54 -0.98 8.22
C GLU A 33 15.52 0.14 8.08
N PRO A 34 15.94 1.41 8.19
CA PRO A 34 15.01 2.51 8.06
C PRO A 34 14.26 2.32 6.74
N VAL A 35 12.92 2.28 6.81
CA VAL A 35 12.09 2.16 5.62
C VAL A 35 12.47 3.31 4.71
N LYS A 36 13.25 3.03 3.67
CA LYS A 36 13.72 4.06 2.75
C LYS A 36 12.50 4.57 2.00
N CYS A 37 12.10 5.81 2.29
CA CYS A 37 10.94 6.42 1.67
C CYS A 37 11.21 6.52 0.15
N ASN A 38 10.46 5.75 -0.63
CA ASN A 38 10.61 5.70 -2.08
C ASN A 38 9.62 6.68 -2.75
N LEU A 39 9.68 7.94 -2.33
CA LEU A 39 8.75 8.99 -2.76
C LEU A 39 8.83 9.21 -4.28
N GLU A 40 10.03 9.16 -4.85
CA GLU A 40 10.26 9.30 -6.29
C GLU A 40 9.52 8.24 -7.10
N GLU A 41 9.41 7.00 -6.61
CA GLU A 41 8.65 5.97 -7.29
C GLU A 41 7.14 6.14 -7.11
N ILE A 42 6.70 6.56 -5.93
CA ILE A 42 5.27 6.79 -5.63
C ILE A 42 4.71 7.91 -6.50
N LEU A 43 5.51 8.95 -6.78
CA LEU A 43 5.09 10.09 -7.59
C LEU A 43 5.03 9.78 -9.09
N LYS A 44 5.65 8.69 -9.57
CA LYS A 44 5.56 8.30 -10.99
C LYS A 44 4.12 7.94 -11.38
N PRO A 45 3.74 8.17 -12.65
CA PRO A 45 2.49 7.65 -13.20
C PRO A 45 2.38 6.13 -12.99
N PRO A 46 1.18 5.58 -12.74
CA PRO A 46 1.00 4.15 -12.46
C PRO A 46 1.60 3.21 -13.51
N ALA A 47 1.65 3.61 -14.79
CA ALA A 47 2.24 2.83 -15.86
C ALA A 47 3.78 2.68 -15.77
N GLU A 48 4.44 3.60 -15.07
CA GLU A 48 5.91 3.68 -14.97
C GLU A 48 6.45 3.14 -13.64
N ARG A 49 5.59 2.92 -12.64
CA ARG A 49 5.95 2.36 -11.33
C ARG A 49 6.47 0.93 -11.49
N LYS A 50 7.59 0.58 -10.83
CA LYS A 50 8.19 -0.77 -10.94
C LYS A 50 7.25 -1.82 -10.37
N ALA A 51 6.65 -1.56 -9.22
CA ALA A 51 5.67 -2.46 -8.61
C ALA A 51 4.49 -2.81 -9.55
N VAL A 52 4.01 -1.84 -10.36
CA VAL A 52 2.92 -2.07 -11.32
C VAL A 52 3.40 -2.86 -12.54
N LYS A 53 4.63 -2.59 -13.01
CA LYS A 53 5.26 -3.38 -14.08
C LYS A 53 5.47 -4.83 -13.66
N GLU A 54 6.02 -5.07 -12.48
CA GLU A 54 6.24 -6.41 -11.93
C GLU A 54 4.94 -7.20 -11.76
N LEU A 55 3.87 -6.53 -11.32
CA LEU A 55 2.54 -7.12 -11.27
C LEU A 55 2.04 -7.48 -12.67
N ARG A 56 2.20 -6.60 -13.67
CA ARG A 56 1.75 -6.85 -15.06
C ARG A 56 2.57 -7.93 -15.77
N GLU A 57 3.88 -7.96 -15.56
CA GLU A 57 4.80 -8.92 -16.21
C GLU A 57 4.49 -10.36 -15.80
N ASN A 58 4.17 -10.57 -14.52
CA ASN A 58 3.82 -11.88 -14.00
C ASN A 58 2.33 -12.24 -14.17
N GLN A 59 1.48 -11.24 -14.47
CA GLN A 59 0.07 -11.46 -14.74
C GLN A 59 -0.13 -12.04 -16.14
N LYS A 60 0.12 -13.35 -16.28
CA LYS A 60 -0.34 -14.13 -17.42
C LYS A 60 -1.86 -14.23 -17.37
N MET A 61 -2.54 -13.19 -17.82
CA MET A 61 -3.98 -13.21 -18.07
C MET A 61 -4.26 -14.27 -19.14
N GLY A 62 -5.02 -15.29 -18.79
CA GLY A 62 -5.47 -16.31 -19.74
C GLY A 62 -6.21 -15.68 -20.93
N HIS A 63 -6.15 -16.35 -22.08
CA HIS A 63 -6.74 -15.87 -23.33
C HIS A 63 -8.23 -15.51 -23.17
N PHE A 64 -8.99 -16.34 -22.47
CA PHE A 64 -10.41 -16.11 -22.20
C PHE A 64 -10.64 -14.81 -21.39
N THR A 65 -9.88 -14.60 -20.33
CA THR A 65 -10.00 -13.39 -19.48
C THR A 65 -9.61 -12.13 -20.26
N ARG A 66 -8.60 -12.21 -21.14
CA ARG A 66 -8.26 -11.11 -22.06
C ARG A 66 -9.42 -10.76 -23.00
N GLN A 67 -10.05 -11.77 -23.60
CA GLN A 67 -11.21 -11.55 -24.48
C GLN A 67 -12.42 -10.97 -23.74
N MET A 68 -12.68 -11.42 -22.51
CA MET A 68 -13.76 -10.88 -21.68
C MET A 68 -13.54 -9.40 -21.33
N ILE A 69 -12.31 -9.02 -20.96
CA ILE A 69 -11.97 -7.61 -20.71
C ILE A 69 -12.12 -6.80 -21.99
N TYR A 70 -11.57 -7.27 -23.11
CA TYR A 70 -11.68 -6.57 -24.39
C TYR A 70 -13.14 -6.29 -24.78
N LYS A 71 -14.00 -7.31 -24.71
CA LYS A 71 -15.44 -7.17 -25.00
C LYS A 71 -16.12 -6.19 -24.05
N ARG A 72 -15.74 -6.19 -22.76
CA ARG A 72 -16.27 -5.26 -21.77
C ARG A 72 -15.86 -3.81 -22.07
N THR A 73 -14.58 -3.58 -22.34
CA THR A 73 -14.05 -2.25 -22.68
C THR A 73 -14.61 -1.73 -24.00
N GLU A 74 -14.82 -2.61 -24.99
CA GLU A 74 -15.42 -2.24 -26.28
C GLU A 74 -16.90 -1.83 -26.10
N LYS A 75 -17.64 -2.56 -25.25
CA LYS A 75 -19.02 -2.20 -24.90
C LYS A 75 -19.10 -0.85 -24.19
N GLU A 76 -18.21 -0.62 -23.22
CA GLU A 76 -18.11 0.65 -22.50
C GLU A 76 -17.77 1.79 -23.47
N TRP A 77 -16.78 1.61 -24.35
CA TRP A 77 -16.41 2.60 -25.37
C TRP A 77 -17.57 2.94 -26.32
N LYS A 78 -18.30 1.93 -26.83
CA LYS A 78 -19.47 2.13 -27.70
C LYS A 78 -20.63 2.82 -26.97
N SER A 79 -20.71 2.69 -25.65
CA SER A 79 -21.74 3.35 -24.84
C SER A 79 -21.48 4.83 -24.62
N ILE A 80 -20.26 5.31 -24.87
CA ILE A 80 -19.92 6.73 -24.77
C ILE A 80 -20.65 7.49 -25.91
N PRO A 81 -21.52 8.46 -25.59
CA PRO A 81 -22.12 9.36 -26.57
C PRO A 81 -21.04 10.02 -27.45
N LYS A 82 -21.18 9.88 -28.77
CA LYS A 82 -20.29 10.52 -29.77
C LYS A 82 -20.30 12.06 -29.70
N SER A 83 -21.22 12.64 -28.94
CA SER A 83 -21.31 14.06 -28.66
C SER A 83 -20.29 14.56 -27.63
N TYR A 84 -19.64 13.67 -26.87
CA TYR A 84 -18.58 14.11 -25.97
C TYR A 84 -17.35 14.60 -26.75
N PRO A 85 -16.71 15.70 -26.33
CA PRO A 85 -15.51 16.20 -26.98
C PRO A 85 -14.38 15.19 -26.83
N ILE A 86 -14.05 14.50 -27.92
CA ILE A 86 -12.89 13.60 -27.99
C ILE A 86 -11.68 14.48 -28.30
N ALA A 87 -10.67 14.43 -27.42
CA ALA A 87 -9.42 15.14 -27.66
C ALA A 87 -8.79 14.69 -29.00
N PRO A 88 -8.28 15.61 -29.83
CA PRO A 88 -7.65 15.23 -31.09
C PRO A 88 -6.46 14.29 -30.86
N PRO A 89 -6.15 13.39 -31.82
CA PRO A 89 -5.01 12.50 -31.71
C PRO A 89 -3.73 13.33 -31.55
N ARG A 90 -2.88 12.94 -30.59
CA ARG A 90 -1.58 13.59 -30.40
C ARG A 90 -0.66 13.25 -31.58
N PRO A 91 0.10 14.21 -32.11
CA PRO A 91 1.11 13.97 -33.15
C PRO A 91 2.27 13.10 -32.63
#